data_AF-A0A7W7ZII2-F1
#
_entry.id   AF-A0A7W7ZII2-F1
#
_cell.length_a   1.000
_cell.length_b   1.000
_cell.length_c   1.000
_cell.angle_alpha   90.00
_cell.angle_beta   90.00
_cell.angle_gamma   90.00
#
_symmetry.space_group_name_H-M   'P 1'
#
loop_
_entity.id
_entity.type
_entity.pdbx_description
1 polymer ?
#
loop_
_entity_poly.entity_id
_entity_poly.type
_entity_poly.pdbx_seq_one_letter_code
_entity_poly.pdbx_strand_id
1 'polypeptide(L)'
;MLFKLAFNKTMQGTLRVSATTVRGSDHVLAIYDNDEAFTRLLEHSELDAETIGSLKGSAELAYGSQNTPTCCEEVELTEAQLNLLRLGEAKRLYA
;
A
#
# COMPACT_ATOMS: atom_id res chain seq x y z
N MET A 1 6.16 -6.83 12.06
CA MET A 1 4.83 -6.72 12.70
C MET A 1 3.78 -7.05 11.67
N LEU A 2 2.73 -7.80 12.03
CA LEU A 2 1.69 -8.18 11.07
C LEU A 2 0.73 -7.01 10.81
N PHE A 3 0.69 -6.57 9.56
CA PHE A 3 -0.21 -5.53 9.06
C PHE A 3 -1.21 -6.13 8.07
N LYS A 4 -2.43 -5.61 8.12
CA LYS A 4 -3.40 -5.76 7.06
C LYS A 4 -3.30 -4.56 6.13
N LEU A 5 -2.80 -4.78 4.91
CA LEU A 5 -2.77 -3.80 3.84
C LEU A 5 -4.08 -3.88 3.08
N ALA A 6 -4.79 -2.77 2.96
CA ALA A 6 -6.00 -2.63 2.18
C ALA A 6 -5.74 -1.74 0.97
N PHE A 7 -6.20 -2.20 -0.19
CA PHE A 7 -5.98 -1.57 -1.48
C PHE A 7 -7.29 -1.04 -2.04
N ASN A 8 -7.23 0.16 -2.61
CA ASN A 8 -8.33 0.74 -3.34
C ASN A 8 -7.81 1.56 -4.52
N LYS A 9 -8.29 1.27 -5.72
CA LYS A 9 -7.91 1.99 -6.93
C LYS A 9 -9.12 2.62 -7.57
N THR A 10 -9.01 3.92 -7.85
CA THR A 10 -10.06 4.69 -8.50
C THR A 10 -9.97 4.54 -10.03
N MET A 11 -11.07 4.84 -10.73
CA MET A 11 -11.10 4.86 -12.21
C MET A 11 -10.13 5.89 -12.83
N GLN A 12 -9.63 6.84 -12.04
CA GLN A 12 -8.65 7.84 -12.45
C GLN A 12 -7.20 7.33 -12.36
N GLY A 13 -7.00 6.10 -11.87
CA GLY A 13 -5.68 5.47 -11.73
C GLY A 13 -5.01 5.70 -10.37
N THR A 14 -5.58 6.53 -9.49
CA THR A 14 -5.06 6.73 -8.13
C THR A 14 -5.24 5.47 -7.29
N LEU A 15 -4.13 4.99 -6.72
CA LEU A 15 -4.08 3.85 -5.82
C LEU A 15 -3.93 4.33 -4.37
N ARG A 16 -4.84 3.90 -3.51
CA ARG A 16 -4.82 4.10 -2.07
C ARG A 16 -4.43 2.80 -1.39
N VAL A 17 -3.42 2.86 -0.53
CA VAL A 17 -2.96 1.72 0.28
C VAL A 17 -3.03 2.13 1.74
N SER A 18 -3.72 1.35 2.56
CA SER A 18 -3.73 1.57 4.01
C SER A 18 -3.22 0.35 4.75
N ALA A 19 -2.22 0.52 5.60
CA ALA A 19 -1.70 -0.54 6.45
C ALA A 19 -2.22 -0.35 7.88
N THR A 20 -2.90 -1.35 8.43
CA THR A 20 -3.40 -1.34 9.81
C THR A 20 -2.83 -2.54 10.57
N THR A 21 -2.25 -2.33 11.75
CA THR A 21 -1.77 -3.46 12.57
C THR A 21 -2.93 -4.36 13.01
N VAL A 22 -2.77 -5.68 12.93
CA VAL A 22 -3.83 -6.64 13.31
C VAL A 22 -4.16 -6.60 14.82
N ARG A 23 -3.20 -6.17 15.65
CA ARG A 23 -3.33 -6.15 17.13
C ARG A 23 -2.99 -4.80 17.77
N GLY A 24 -2.92 -3.73 16.99
CA GLY A 24 -2.50 -2.40 17.45
C GLY A 24 -3.36 -1.27 16.87
N SER A 25 -3.02 -0.04 17.23
CA SER A 25 -3.68 1.18 16.76
C SER A 25 -2.94 1.86 15.60
N ASP A 26 -1.83 1.29 15.14
CA ASP A 26 -1.05 1.89 14.06
C ASP A 26 -1.80 1.78 12.74
N HIS A 27 -2.02 2.94 12.13
CA HIS A 27 -2.63 3.08 10.83
C HIS A 27 -1.78 4.00 9.96
N VAL A 28 -1.40 3.49 8.79
CA VAL A 28 -0.69 4.26 7.77
C VAL A 28 -1.55 4.30 6.53
N LEU A 29 -1.66 5.47 5.93
CA LEU A 29 -2.36 5.69 4.68
C LEU A 29 -1.39 6.27 3.67
N ALA A 30 -1.34 5.67 2.48
CA ALA A 30 -0.55 6.16 1.36
C ALA A 30 -1.44 6.28 0.12
N ILE A 31 -1.23 7.34 -0.65
CA ILE A 31 -1.96 7.56 -1.91
C ILE A 31 -0.92 7.76 -3.00
N TYR A 32 -0.99 6.92 -4.02
CA TYR A 32 -0.10 6.92 -5.17
C TYR A 32 -0.87 7.34 -6.41
N ASP A 33 -0.26 8.14 -7.26
CA ASP A 33 -0.90 8.65 -8.48
C ASP A 33 -1.17 7.54 -9.51
N ASN A 34 -0.41 6.43 -9.43
CA ASN A 34 -0.55 5.26 -10.26
C ASN A 34 0.09 4.01 -9.60
N ASP A 35 -0.15 2.85 -10.20
CA ASP A 35 0.37 1.55 -9.75
C ASP A 35 1.91 1.45 -9.87
N GLU A 36 2.52 2.19 -10.80
CA GLU A 36 3.97 2.18 -11.04
C GLU A 36 4.73 2.83 -9.88
N ALA A 37 4.21 3.93 -9.33
CA ALA A 37 4.80 4.60 -8.17
C ALA A 37 4.81 3.69 -6.93
N PHE A 38 3.74 2.92 -6.73
CA PHE A 38 3.68 1.91 -5.67
C PHE A 38 4.63 0.75 -5.93
N THR A 39 4.66 0.24 -7.17
CA THR A 39 5.55 -0.85 -7.59
C THR A 39 7.03 -0.52 -7.35
N ARG A 40 7.47 0.67 -7.75
CA ARG A 40 8.85 1.13 -7.50
C ARG A 40 9.18 1.20 -6.01
N LEU A 41 8.21 1.59 -5.19
CA LEU A 41 8.40 1.64 -3.74
C LEU A 41 8.57 0.24 -3.15
N LEU A 42 7.79 -0.74 -3.62
CA LEU A 42 7.94 -2.14 -3.22
C LEU A 42 9.31 -2.70 -3.61
N GLU A 43 9.83 -2.36 -4.80
CA GLU A 43 11.16 -2.79 -5.24
C GLU A 43 12.30 -2.28 -4.35
N HIS A 44 12.07 -1.18 -3.62
CA HIS A 44 13.01 -0.62 -2.64
C HIS A 44 12.70 -1.01 -1.19
N SER A 45 11.70 -1.87 -0.95
CA SER A 45 11.21 -2.18 0.39
C SER A 45 11.91 -3.36 1.08
N GLU A 46 12.89 -3.99 0.43
CA GLU A 46 13.56 -5.20 0.93
C GLU A 46 12.58 -6.34 1.30
N LEU A 47 11.33 -6.28 0.79
CA LEU A 47 10.37 -7.38 0.86
C LEU A 47 10.83 -8.53 -0.05
N ASP A 48 10.45 -9.76 0.30
CA ASP A 48 10.71 -10.90 -0.56
C ASP A 48 9.86 -10.85 -1.84
N ALA A 49 10.30 -11.56 -2.87
CA ALA A 49 9.69 -11.50 -4.19
C ALA A 49 8.24 -12.05 -4.21
N GLU A 50 7.91 -13.00 -3.33
CA GLU A 50 6.56 -13.55 -3.23
C GLU A 50 5.60 -12.50 -2.66
N THR A 51 5.99 -11.85 -1.57
CA THR A 51 5.24 -10.74 -0.97
C THR A 51 5.08 -9.59 -1.96
N ILE A 52 6.15 -9.19 -2.65
CA ILE A 52 6.07 -8.13 -3.68
C ILE A 52 5.08 -8.52 -4.78
N GLY A 53 5.13 -9.78 -5.25
CA GLY A 53 4.21 -10.29 -6.26
C GLY A 53 2.76 -10.23 -5.82
N SER A 54 2.46 -10.66 -4.59
CA SER A 54 1.10 -10.60 -4.03
C SER A 54 0.60 -9.15 -3.94
N LEU A 55 1.42 -8.24 -3.39
CA LEU A 55 1.03 -6.84 -3.23
C LEU A 55 0.81 -6.13 -4.58
N LYS A 56 1.63 -6.43 -5.59
CA LYS A 56 1.44 -5.93 -6.96
C LYS A 56 0.12 -6.44 -7.55
N GLY A 57 -0.14 -7.75 -7.46
CA GLY A 57 -1.39 -8.35 -7.94
C GLY A 57 -2.63 -7.76 -7.26
N SER A 58 -2.59 -7.58 -5.94
CA SER A 58 -3.69 -6.98 -5.19
C SER A 58 -3.90 -5.51 -5.53
N ALA A 59 -2.84 -4.73 -5.79
CA ALA A 59 -2.97 -3.36 -6.29
C ALA A 59 -3.55 -3.28 -7.72
N GLU A 60 -3.16 -4.20 -8.60
CA GLU A 60 -3.68 -4.29 -9.97
C GLU A 60 -5.19 -4.57 -10.00
N LEU A 61 -5.66 -5.45 -9.11
CA LEU A 61 -7.06 -5.89 -9.02
C LEU A 61 -7.95 -4.98 -8.16
N ALA A 62 -7.39 -4.02 -7.42
CA ALA A 62 -8.12 -3.23 -6.44
C ALA A 62 -9.09 -2.16 -6.99
N TYR A 63 -9.59 -2.28 -8.22
CA TYR A 63 -10.54 -1.34 -8.80
C TYR A 63 -11.86 -1.31 -8.02
N GLY A 64 -12.20 -0.15 -7.46
CA GLY A 64 -13.38 0.00 -6.62
C GLY A 64 -13.78 1.44 -6.38
N SER A 65 -14.77 1.63 -5.48
CA SER A 65 -15.17 2.96 -5.04
C SER A 65 -14.15 3.53 -4.06
N GLN A 66 -13.89 4.84 -4.11
CA GLN A 66 -12.78 5.51 -3.37
C GLN A 66 -12.71 5.25 -1.84
N ASN A 67 -13.83 4.81 -1.25
CA ASN A 67 -13.98 4.63 0.19
C ASN A 67 -14.16 3.17 0.62
N THR A 68 -14.12 2.20 -0.30
CA THR A 68 -14.30 0.78 0.01
C THR A 68 -13.05 -0.01 -0.37
N PRO A 69 -12.32 -0.60 0.59
CA PRO A 69 -11.24 -1.52 0.28
C PRO A 69 -11.71 -2.64 -0.65
N THR A 70 -11.02 -2.81 -1.78
CA THR A 70 -11.35 -3.81 -2.78
C THR A 70 -10.61 -5.11 -2.52
N CYS A 71 -9.35 -5.01 -2.11
CA CYS A 71 -8.48 -6.14 -1.80
C CYS A 71 -7.76 -5.90 -0.47
N CYS A 72 -7.41 -6.97 0.23
CA CYS A 72 -6.63 -6.91 1.47
C CYS A 72 -5.58 -8.02 1.50
N GLU A 73 -4.38 -7.69 1.93
CA GLU A 73 -3.27 -8.63 2.14
C GLU A 73 -2.79 -8.53 3.59
N GLU A 74 -2.44 -9.67 4.17
CA GLU A 74 -1.74 -9.70 5.46
C GLU A 74 -0.25 -9.88 5.21
N VAL A 75 0.55 -8.92 5.67
CA VAL A 75 1.98 -8.86 5.41
C VAL A 75 2.72 -8.45 6.67
N GLU A 76 3.85 -9.10 6.92
CA GLU A 76 4.76 -8.67 7.97
C GLU A 76 5.64 -7.52 7.47
N LEU A 77 5.49 -6.35 8.08
CA LEU A 77 6.33 -5.19 7.80
C LEU A 77 7.26 -4.87 8.96
N THR A 78 8.49 -4.48 8.62
CA THR A 78 9.40 -3.77 9.52
C THR A 78 9.03 -2.29 9.58
N GLU A 79 9.60 -1.56 10.55
CA GLU A 79 9.38 -0.12 10.66
C GLU A 79 9.93 0.64 9.44
N ALA A 80 11.05 0.19 8.87
CA ALA A 80 11.61 0.77 7.64
C ALA A 80 10.65 0.63 6.45
N GLN A 81 10.06 -0.55 6.28
CA GLN A 81 9.07 -0.81 5.23
C GLN A 81 7.78 0.00 5.42
N LEU A 82 7.33 0.14 6.67
CA LEU A 82 6.19 0.99 7.01
C LEU A 82 6.48 2.47 6.71
N ASN A 83 7.70 2.93 7.00
CA ASN A 83 8.12 4.30 6.69
C ASN A 83 8.20 4.56 5.18
N LEU A 84 8.56 3.56 4.37
CA LEU A 84 8.46 3.68 2.91
C LEU A 84 7.02 3.92 2.47
N LEU A 85 6.04 3.17 3.01
CA LEU A 85 4.63 3.44 2.71
C LEU A 85 4.22 4.88 3.07
N ARG A 86 4.64 5.37 4.24
CA ARG A 86 4.38 6.76 4.70
C ARG A 86 4.95 7.82 3.74
N LEU A 87 6.08 7.56 3.08
CA LEU A 87 6.64 8.50 2.08
C LEU A 87 5.72 8.69 0.88
N GLY A 88 4.88 7.70 0.54
CA GLY A 88 3.85 7.85 -0.49
C GLY A 88 2.83 8.94 -0.14
N GLU A 89 2.45 9.05 1.13
CA GLU A 89 1.56 10.11 1.63
C GLU A 89 2.24 11.48 1.59
N ALA A 90 3.48 11.56 2.08
CA ALA A 90 4.22 12.81 2.18
C ALA A 90 4.48 13.45 0.82
N LYS A 91 4.78 12.67 -0.24
CA LYS A 91 5.01 13.20 -1.58
C LYS A 91 3.81 13.98 -2.14
N ARG A 92 2.59 13.67 -1.72
CA ARG A 92 1.38 14.39 -2.17
C ARG A 92 1.11 15.67 -1.38
N LEU A 93 1.45 15.72 -0.09
CA LEU A 93 1.26 16.93 0.73
C LEU A 93 2.19 18.08 0.35
N TYR A 94 3.29 17.77 -0.36
CA TYR A 94 4.32 18.74 -0.77
C TYR A 94 4.49 18.86 -2.30
N ALA A 95 3.59 18.28 -3.10
CA ALA A 95 3.55 18.40 -4.57
C ALA A 95 2.37 19.29 -5.01
#